data_AF-A0A538KNP3-F1
#
_entry.id   AF-A0A538KNP3-F1
#
_cell.length_a   1.000
_cell.length_b   1.000
_cell.length_c   1.000
_cell.angle_alpha   90.00
_cell.angle_beta   90.00
_cell.angle_gamma   90.00
#
_symmetry.space_group_name_H-M   'P 1'
#
loop_
_entity.id
_entity.type
_entity.pdbx_description
1 polymer ?
#
loop_
_entity_poly.entity_id
_entity_poly.type
_entity_poly.pdbx_seq_one_letter_code
_entity_poly.pdbx_strand_id
1 'polypeptide(L)'
;MSASAATWVGAGVLVWTAAMAVAGALCRAAAAVDAAMLKAHRAASDAPRVPTPHEAVAAALVLLDVDGASLYRAGPADELEWLAGDGFASASPGAQQHAAARALRAGATVESAQQPPAVFEHRSVLVAATPVVGPGQARGALVVSSLRARPSLTYAERRVLRELADGLAALPELELARPVVATNPEEGLR
;
A
#
# COMPACT_ATOMS: atom_id res chain seq x y z
N MET A 1 -47.87 12.04 62.11
CA MET A 1 -47.75 12.43 60.69
C MET A 1 -46.29 12.40 60.30
N SER A 2 -45.76 11.31 59.73
CA SER A 2 -44.43 11.29 59.07
C SER A 2 -44.16 10.06 58.18
N ALA A 3 -45.19 9.32 57.76
CA ALA A 3 -45.01 8.15 56.87
C ALA A 3 -45.14 8.53 55.39
N SER A 4 -45.82 9.65 55.09
CA SER A 4 -46.19 10.04 53.73
C SER A 4 -45.11 10.82 52.98
N ALA A 5 -44.08 11.35 53.63
CA ALA A 5 -43.01 12.07 52.92
C ALA A 5 -41.90 11.13 52.44
N ALA A 6 -41.57 10.10 53.25
CA ALA A 6 -40.48 9.16 52.94
C ALA A 6 -40.80 8.25 51.74
N THR A 7 -42.06 7.89 51.52
CA THR A 7 -42.50 7.06 50.39
C THR A 7 -42.46 7.80 49.05
N TRP A 8 -42.69 9.11 49.04
CA TRP A 8 -42.64 9.93 47.82
C TRP A 8 -41.21 10.19 47.35
N VAL A 9 -40.27 10.39 48.29
CA VAL A 9 -38.84 10.50 47.96
C VAL A 9 -38.31 9.16 47.43
N GLY A 10 -38.70 8.03 48.03
CA GLY A 10 -38.30 6.69 47.56
C GLY A 10 -38.81 6.34 46.17
N ALA A 11 -40.07 6.66 45.86
CA ALA A 11 -40.64 6.44 44.52
C ALA A 11 -39.98 7.32 43.45
N GLY A 12 -39.67 8.58 43.77
CA GLY A 12 -38.97 9.49 42.86
C GLY A 12 -37.55 9.01 42.52
N VAL A 13 -36.81 8.49 43.51
CA VAL A 13 -35.45 7.95 43.31
C VAL A 13 -35.49 6.67 42.46
N LEU A 14 -36.47 5.80 42.65
CA LEU A 14 -36.62 4.59 41.83
C LEU A 14 -36.96 4.91 40.37
N VAL A 15 -37.83 5.88 40.12
CA VAL A 15 -38.16 6.32 38.76
C VAL A 15 -36.94 6.98 38.10
N TRP A 16 -36.19 7.81 38.84
CA TRP A 16 -35.00 8.48 38.31
C TRP A 16 -33.87 7.49 38.00
N THR A 17 -33.62 6.52 38.88
CA THR A 17 -32.62 5.46 38.64
C THR A 17 -33.02 4.56 37.47
N ALA A 18 -34.31 4.22 37.33
CA ALA A 18 -34.81 3.49 36.17
C ALA A 18 -34.63 4.29 34.87
N ALA A 19 -34.93 5.59 34.89
CA ALA A 19 -34.73 6.47 33.73
C ALA A 19 -33.25 6.57 33.32
N MET A 20 -32.34 6.70 34.30
CA MET A 20 -30.89 6.72 34.05
C MET A 20 -30.37 5.36 33.55
N ALA A 21 -30.92 4.25 34.05
CA ALA A 21 -30.58 2.92 33.56
C ALA A 21 -31.02 2.71 32.10
N VAL A 22 -32.21 3.19 31.74
CA VAL A 22 -32.72 3.17 30.35
C VAL A 22 -31.88 4.06 29.46
N ALA A 23 -31.58 5.29 29.88
CA ALA A 23 -30.70 6.20 29.12
C ALA A 23 -29.31 5.58 28.91
N GLY A 24 -28.71 5.00 29.95
CA GLY A 24 -27.43 4.30 29.85
C GLY A 24 -27.48 3.04 28.97
N ALA A 25 -28.60 2.33 28.93
CA ALA A 25 -28.80 1.20 28.03
C ALA A 25 -28.90 1.66 26.57
N LEU A 26 -29.63 2.75 26.30
CA LEU A 26 -29.73 3.35 24.97
C LEU A 26 -28.39 3.90 24.48
N CYS A 27 -27.62 4.58 25.34
CA CYS A 27 -26.28 5.05 25.00
C CYS A 27 -25.32 3.88 24.67
N ARG A 28 -25.39 2.78 25.42
CA ARG A 28 -24.59 1.57 25.12
C ARG A 28 -25.03 0.90 23.83
N ALA A 29 -26.32 0.85 23.54
CA ALA A 29 -26.83 0.32 22.29
C ALA A 29 -26.38 1.18 21.09
N ALA A 30 -26.46 2.51 21.21
CA ALA A 30 -25.95 3.43 20.18
C ALA A 30 -24.44 3.25 19.95
N ALA A 31 -23.65 3.19 21.02
CA ALA A 31 -22.20 2.96 20.93
C ALA A 31 -21.86 1.59 20.31
N ALA A 32 -22.65 0.56 20.59
CA ALA A 32 -22.48 -0.77 19.98
C ALA A 32 -22.81 -0.77 18.49
N VAL A 33 -23.84 -0.02 18.07
CA VAL A 33 -24.19 0.19 16.66
C VAL A 33 -23.09 0.95 15.93
N ASP A 34 -22.57 2.03 16.51
CA ASP A 34 -21.46 2.79 15.93
C ASP A 34 -20.20 1.94 15.81
N ALA A 35 -19.87 1.15 16.84
CA ALA A 35 -18.75 0.22 16.80
C ALA A 35 -18.94 -0.88 15.74
N ALA A 36 -20.16 -1.40 15.58
CA ALA A 36 -20.49 -2.39 14.56
C ALA A 36 -20.42 -1.79 13.14
N MET A 37 -20.89 -0.55 12.97
CA MET A 37 -20.83 0.18 11.70
C MET A 37 -19.37 0.49 11.32
N LEU A 38 -18.55 0.94 12.27
CA LEU A 38 -17.11 1.16 12.05
C LEU A 38 -16.38 -0.15 11.73
N LYS A 39 -16.72 -1.24 12.41
CA LYS A 39 -16.17 -2.58 12.12
C LYS A 39 -16.58 -3.07 10.73
N ALA A 40 -17.85 -2.88 10.35
CA ALA A 40 -18.35 -3.23 9.03
C ALA A 40 -17.72 -2.38 7.92
N HIS A 41 -17.51 -1.09 8.18
CA HIS A 41 -16.82 -0.19 7.26
C HIS A 41 -15.36 -0.60 7.08
N ARG A 42 -14.63 -0.89 8.16
CA ARG A 42 -13.27 -1.44 8.09
C ARG A 42 -13.23 -2.76 7.34
N ALA A 43 -14.13 -3.70 7.64
CA ALA A 43 -14.21 -4.98 6.94
C ALA A 43 -14.54 -4.83 5.44
N ALA A 44 -15.34 -3.82 5.07
CA ALA A 44 -15.62 -3.49 3.67
C ALA A 44 -14.42 -2.82 2.99
N SER A 45 -13.65 -2.01 3.71
CA SER A 45 -12.36 -1.46 3.25
C SER A 45 -11.26 -2.51 3.17
N ASP A 46 -11.31 -3.55 4.01
CA ASP A 46 -10.40 -4.69 4.05
C ASP A 46 -10.81 -5.81 3.08
N ALA A 47 -11.88 -5.62 2.30
CA ALA A 47 -12.20 -6.54 1.21
C ALA A 47 -11.00 -6.57 0.25
N PRO A 48 -10.49 -7.76 -0.14
CA PRO A 48 -9.27 -7.89 -0.94
C PRO A 48 -9.49 -7.27 -2.32
N ARG A 49 -9.17 -5.99 -2.44
CA ARG A 49 -9.14 -5.25 -3.69
C ARG A 49 -7.69 -5.24 -4.15
N VAL A 50 -7.47 -5.54 -5.43
CA VAL A 50 -6.16 -5.39 -6.05
C VAL A 50 -5.78 -3.90 -5.97
N PRO A 51 -4.64 -3.55 -5.34
CA PRO A 51 -4.23 -2.16 -5.22
C PRO A 51 -3.91 -1.60 -6.61
N THR A 52 -4.15 -0.32 -6.82
CA THR A 52 -3.66 0.38 -8.01
C THR A 52 -2.14 0.56 -7.92
N PRO A 53 -1.44 0.76 -9.06
CA PRO A 53 0.00 1.08 -9.06
C PRO A 53 0.39 2.24 -8.11
N HIS A 54 -0.46 3.27 -8.03
CA HIS A 54 -0.19 4.44 -7.19
C HIS A 54 -0.40 4.15 -5.70
N GLU A 55 -1.41 3.34 -5.35
CA GLU A 55 -1.62 2.88 -3.97
C GLU A 55 -0.46 2.00 -3.50
N ALA A 56 0.09 1.16 -4.38
CA ALA A 56 1.28 0.36 -4.09
C ALA A 56 2.51 1.22 -3.78
N VAL A 57 2.75 2.24 -4.61
CA VAL A 57 3.83 3.22 -4.40
C VAL A 57 3.62 3.98 -3.10
N ALA A 58 2.40 4.45 -2.82
CA ALA A 58 2.07 5.15 -1.59
C ALA A 58 2.26 4.25 -0.34
N ALA A 59 1.86 2.98 -0.41
CA ALA A 59 2.07 2.01 0.65
C ALA A 59 3.57 1.79 0.91
N ALA A 60 4.38 1.68 -0.14
CA ALA A 60 5.83 1.54 -0.02
C ALA A 60 6.47 2.75 0.68
N LEU A 61 6.08 3.98 0.30
CA LEU A 61 6.55 5.21 0.95
C LEU A 61 6.25 5.22 2.46
N VAL A 62 5.02 4.87 2.83
CA VAL A 62 4.55 4.93 4.22
C VAL A 62 5.13 3.80 5.07
N LEU A 63 5.09 2.56 4.58
CA LEU A 63 5.46 1.39 5.37
C LEU A 63 6.98 1.24 5.54
N LEU A 64 7.76 1.75 4.58
CA LEU A 64 9.23 1.67 4.63
C LEU A 64 9.89 2.98 5.08
N ASP A 65 9.12 4.05 5.26
CA ASP A 65 9.63 5.38 5.65
C ASP A 65 10.83 5.80 4.76
N VAL A 66 10.55 5.83 3.45
CA VAL A 66 11.50 6.13 2.37
C VAL A 66 11.13 7.43 1.65
N ASP A 67 12.11 8.07 1.04
CA ASP A 67 11.95 9.39 0.41
C ASP A 67 11.40 9.31 -1.03
N GLY A 68 11.46 8.14 -1.67
CA GLY A 68 10.87 7.93 -2.98
C GLY A 68 10.57 6.47 -3.28
N ALA A 69 9.64 6.24 -4.18
CA ALA A 69 9.23 4.91 -4.61
C ALA A 69 8.68 4.92 -6.04
N SER A 70 8.90 3.84 -6.77
CA SER A 70 8.39 3.65 -8.13
C SER A 70 8.11 2.18 -8.43
N LEU A 71 7.14 1.97 -9.30
CA LEU A 71 6.75 0.67 -9.82
C LEU A 71 7.01 0.65 -11.33
N TYR A 72 7.79 -0.33 -11.76
CA TYR A 72 8.06 -0.59 -13.17
C TYR A 72 7.43 -1.90 -13.61
N ARG A 73 6.95 -1.91 -14.85
CA ARG A 73 6.58 -3.12 -15.60
C ARG A 73 7.74 -3.57 -16.47
N ALA A 74 7.95 -4.87 -16.54
CA ALA A 74 8.84 -5.47 -17.53
C ALA A 74 8.14 -5.49 -18.89
N GLY A 75 8.72 -4.79 -19.87
CA GLY A 75 8.32 -4.79 -21.27
C GLY A 75 9.07 -5.84 -22.10
N PRO A 76 8.82 -5.89 -23.41
CA PRO A 76 9.62 -6.71 -24.33
C PRO A 76 11.09 -6.23 -24.35
N ALA A 77 12.02 -7.15 -24.64
CA ALA A 77 13.45 -6.85 -24.80
C ALA A 77 14.13 -6.17 -23.59
N ASP A 78 13.74 -6.56 -22.37
CA ASP A 78 14.26 -6.00 -21.10
C ASP A 78 13.97 -4.49 -20.92
N GLU A 79 13.04 -3.93 -21.70
CA GLU A 79 12.57 -2.56 -21.50
C GLU A 79 11.77 -2.44 -20.20
N LEU A 80 11.86 -1.28 -19.55
CA LEU A 80 11.13 -0.97 -18.33
C LEU A 80 10.14 0.15 -18.60
N GLU A 81 8.87 -0.13 -18.37
CA GLU A 81 7.82 0.87 -18.43
C GLU A 81 7.48 1.36 -17.03
N TRP A 82 7.42 2.67 -16.86
CA TRP A 82 7.10 3.29 -15.58
C TRP A 82 5.58 3.33 -15.38
N LEU A 83 5.07 2.59 -14.39
CA LEU A 83 3.63 2.52 -14.11
C LEU A 83 3.17 3.58 -13.11
N ALA A 84 3.95 3.77 -12.05
CA ALA A 84 3.67 4.75 -11.01
C ALA A 84 4.96 5.13 -10.29
N GLY A 85 5.04 6.35 -9.79
CA GLY A 85 6.14 6.79 -8.96
C GLY A 85 5.81 8.12 -8.30
N ASP A 86 6.60 8.46 -7.30
CA ASP A 86 6.48 9.74 -6.63
C ASP A 86 7.30 10.83 -7.34
N GLY A 87 7.17 12.08 -6.88
CA GLY A 87 7.93 13.19 -7.44
C GLY A 87 9.45 13.02 -7.27
N PHE A 88 9.91 12.32 -6.24
CA PHE A 88 11.33 12.03 -6.06
C PHE A 88 11.84 11.01 -7.09
N ALA A 89 11.09 9.94 -7.35
CA ALA A 89 11.37 9.01 -8.44
C ALA A 89 11.51 9.72 -9.81
N SER A 90 10.68 10.74 -10.06
CA SER A 90 10.75 11.55 -11.29
C SER A 90 12.04 12.38 -11.42
N ALA A 91 12.70 12.71 -10.30
CA ALA A 91 13.90 13.54 -10.27
C ALA A 91 15.19 12.73 -10.47
N SER A 92 15.17 11.40 -10.24
CA SER A 92 16.31 10.51 -10.49
C SER A 92 15.89 9.17 -11.14
N PRO A 93 15.25 9.21 -12.33
CA PRO A 93 14.67 8.02 -12.95
C PRO A 93 15.71 6.97 -13.32
N GLY A 94 16.92 7.38 -13.74
CA GLY A 94 17.96 6.45 -14.19
C GLY A 94 18.49 5.51 -13.11
N ALA A 95 18.65 5.99 -11.87
CA ALA A 95 19.12 5.17 -10.75
C ALA A 95 18.11 4.10 -10.35
N GLN A 96 16.83 4.48 -10.27
CA GLN A 96 15.74 3.57 -9.93
C GLN A 96 15.47 2.56 -11.06
N GLN A 97 15.45 2.98 -12.32
CA GLN A 97 15.35 2.08 -13.48
C GLN A 97 16.49 1.07 -13.52
N HIS A 98 17.73 1.50 -13.27
CA HIS A 98 18.88 0.58 -13.25
C HIS A 98 18.76 -0.46 -12.13
N ALA A 99 18.32 -0.06 -10.93
CA ALA A 99 18.06 -0.97 -9.83
C ALA A 99 16.92 -1.95 -10.16
N ALA A 100 15.83 -1.48 -10.77
CA ALA A 100 14.72 -2.31 -11.24
C ALA A 100 15.19 -3.40 -12.22
N ALA A 101 15.97 -3.01 -13.23
CA ALA A 101 16.51 -3.94 -14.22
C ALA A 101 17.47 -4.97 -13.61
N ARG A 102 18.23 -4.59 -12.57
CA ARG A 102 19.09 -5.52 -11.83
C ARG A 102 18.27 -6.49 -10.99
N ALA A 103 17.21 -6.02 -10.32
CA ALA A 103 16.33 -6.85 -9.52
C ALA A 103 15.63 -7.91 -10.36
N LEU A 104 15.12 -7.52 -11.53
CA LEU A 104 14.51 -8.42 -12.51
C LEU A 104 15.48 -9.50 -12.98
N ARG A 105 16.69 -9.10 -13.41
CA ARG A 105 17.73 -10.04 -13.87
C ARG A 105 18.20 -10.98 -12.76
N ALA A 106 18.28 -10.50 -11.52
CA ALA A 106 18.70 -11.31 -10.38
C ALA A 106 17.59 -12.23 -9.85
N GLY A 107 16.32 -11.94 -10.15
CA GLY A 107 15.19 -12.62 -9.52
C GLY A 107 15.13 -12.42 -7.99
N ALA A 108 15.79 -11.39 -7.47
CA ALA A 108 15.95 -11.15 -6.04
C ALA A 108 16.03 -9.65 -5.73
N THR A 109 15.79 -9.31 -4.47
CA THR A 109 15.98 -7.94 -3.97
C THR A 109 17.45 -7.54 -4.12
N VAL A 110 17.69 -6.38 -4.73
CA VAL A 110 19.01 -5.77 -4.88
C VAL A 110 19.04 -4.44 -4.15
N GLU A 111 20.19 -4.12 -3.57
CA GLU A 111 20.45 -2.84 -2.91
C GLU A 111 21.68 -2.20 -3.58
N SER A 112 21.65 -0.87 -3.70
CA SER A 112 22.76 -0.08 -4.21
C SER A 112 22.82 1.23 -3.43
N ALA A 113 23.94 1.51 -2.79
CA ALA A 113 24.26 2.86 -2.37
C ALA A 113 24.77 3.62 -3.60
N GLN A 114 24.05 4.66 -4.03
CA GLN A 114 24.51 5.55 -5.08
C GLN A 114 24.87 6.91 -4.50
N GLN A 115 25.93 7.51 -5.06
CA GLN A 115 26.23 8.91 -4.82
C GLN A 115 25.27 9.73 -5.69
N PRO A 116 24.43 10.60 -5.11
CA PRO A 116 23.45 11.35 -5.89
C PRO A 116 24.14 12.28 -6.90
N PRO A 117 23.40 12.76 -7.93
CA PRO A 117 23.88 13.86 -8.76
C PRO A 117 24.26 15.06 -7.88
N ALA A 118 25.25 15.84 -8.33
CA ALA A 118 25.89 16.93 -7.58
C ALA A 118 24.93 17.98 -6.98
N VAL A 119 23.65 18.00 -7.37
CA VAL A 119 22.61 18.84 -6.79
C VAL A 119 22.32 18.48 -5.32
N PHE A 120 22.54 17.23 -4.92
CA PHE A 120 22.42 16.78 -3.53
C PHE A 120 23.81 16.57 -2.93
N GLU A 121 24.61 17.64 -2.94
CA GLU A 121 25.89 17.72 -2.27
C GLU A 121 25.74 17.12 -0.84
N HIS A 122 26.41 15.98 -0.59
CA HIS A 122 26.62 15.32 0.71
C HIS A 122 25.66 14.20 1.19
N ARG A 123 24.79 13.59 0.37
CA ARG A 123 23.93 12.48 0.87
C ARG A 123 23.88 11.25 -0.02
N SER A 124 24.53 10.15 0.38
CA SER A 124 24.36 8.86 -0.29
C SER A 124 22.88 8.45 -0.34
N VAL A 125 22.40 8.07 -1.52
CA VAL A 125 21.03 7.58 -1.73
C VAL A 125 21.07 6.06 -1.72
N LEU A 126 20.43 5.44 -0.73
CA LEU A 126 20.14 4.02 -0.81
C LEU A 126 19.03 3.83 -1.84
N VAL A 127 19.26 3.00 -2.85
CA VAL A 127 18.25 2.53 -3.79
C VAL A 127 18.12 1.02 -3.63
N ALA A 128 16.92 0.55 -3.37
CA ALA A 128 16.62 -0.88 -3.26
C ALA A 128 15.48 -1.24 -4.21
N ALA A 129 15.57 -2.39 -4.84
CA ALA A 129 14.58 -2.86 -5.80
C ALA A 129 14.28 -4.34 -5.58
N THR A 130 13.00 -4.71 -5.62
CA THR A 130 12.54 -6.09 -5.50
C THR A 130 11.70 -6.45 -6.73
N PRO A 131 11.95 -7.58 -7.39
CA PRO A 131 11.14 -7.99 -8.53
C PRO A 131 9.75 -8.40 -8.06
N VAL A 132 8.74 -8.00 -8.83
CA VAL A 132 7.39 -8.54 -8.75
C VAL A 132 7.35 -9.77 -9.63
N VAL A 133 7.16 -10.94 -9.01
CA VAL A 133 7.20 -12.23 -9.70
C VAL A 133 5.80 -12.80 -9.78
N GLY A 134 5.30 -12.96 -11.01
CA GLY A 134 4.07 -13.71 -11.27
C GLY A 134 4.37 -15.19 -11.54
N PRO A 135 3.34 -15.98 -11.92
CA PRO A 135 3.52 -17.40 -12.23
C PRO A 135 4.60 -17.61 -13.30
N GLY A 136 5.77 -18.12 -12.90
CA GLY A 136 6.87 -18.50 -13.78
C GLY A 136 7.72 -17.37 -14.37
N GLN A 137 7.43 -16.09 -14.12
CA GLN A 137 8.25 -14.98 -14.65
C GLN A 137 8.21 -13.71 -13.79
N ALA A 138 9.30 -12.94 -13.84
CA ALA A 138 9.31 -11.57 -13.32
C ALA A 138 8.49 -10.65 -14.25
N ARG A 139 7.54 -9.90 -13.67
CA ARG A 139 6.58 -9.04 -14.40
C ARG A 139 6.88 -7.55 -14.24
N GLY A 140 7.67 -7.20 -13.24
CA GLY A 140 8.00 -5.81 -12.93
C GLY A 140 8.91 -5.73 -11.71
N ALA A 141 9.13 -4.53 -11.21
CA ALA A 141 9.91 -4.32 -9.99
C ALA A 141 9.39 -3.11 -9.21
N LEU A 142 9.30 -3.28 -7.90
CA LEU A 142 9.07 -2.21 -6.94
C LEU A 142 10.42 -1.69 -6.46
N VAL A 143 10.62 -0.38 -6.61
CA VAL A 143 11.86 0.31 -6.27
C VAL A 143 11.58 1.35 -5.20
N VAL A 144 12.48 1.46 -4.24
CA VAL A 144 12.45 2.47 -3.18
C VAL A 144 13.80 3.15 -3.07
N SER A 145 13.78 4.42 -2.66
CA SER A 145 14.98 5.20 -2.46
C SER A 145 14.93 6.03 -1.19
N SER A 146 16.05 6.17 -0.50
CA SER A 146 16.19 6.95 0.72
C SER A 146 17.40 7.88 0.64
N LEU A 147 17.18 9.16 0.93
CA LEU A 147 18.17 10.22 1.12
C LEU A 147 18.83 10.18 2.50
N ARG A 148 18.23 9.45 3.46
CA ARG A 148 18.87 9.22 4.77
C ARG A 148 20.17 8.44 4.56
N ALA A 149 21.23 8.85 5.23
CA ALA A 149 22.52 8.16 5.20
C ALA A 149 22.43 6.80 5.90
N ARG A 150 21.96 5.78 5.16
CA ARG A 150 21.92 4.39 5.59
C ARG A 150 22.62 3.50 4.54
N PRO A 151 23.47 2.55 4.96
CA PRO A 151 24.25 1.73 4.03
C PRO A 151 23.43 0.61 3.37
N SER A 152 22.34 0.18 3.99
CA SER A 152 21.46 -0.90 3.53
C SER A 152 20.09 -0.83 4.22
N LEU A 153 19.12 -1.56 3.68
CA LEU A 153 17.86 -1.82 4.38
C LEU A 153 18.11 -2.76 5.57
N THR A 154 17.28 -2.65 6.59
CA THR A 154 17.16 -3.65 7.67
C THR A 154 16.48 -4.91 7.16
N TYR A 155 16.57 -5.99 7.94
CA TYR A 155 15.85 -7.24 7.62
C TYR A 155 14.32 -7.02 7.57
N ALA A 156 13.77 -6.22 8.48
CA ALA A 156 12.35 -5.92 8.52
C ALA A 156 11.90 -5.15 7.27
N GLU A 157 12.63 -4.11 6.88
CA GLU A 157 12.35 -3.34 5.66
C GLU A 157 12.44 -4.20 4.40
N ARG A 158 13.47 -5.06 4.29
CA ARG A 158 13.57 -6.02 3.16
C ARG A 158 12.35 -6.93 3.09
N ARG A 159 11.88 -7.41 4.24
CA ARG A 159 10.70 -8.28 4.32
C ARG A 159 9.44 -7.54 3.89
N VAL A 160 9.22 -6.32 4.39
CA VAL A 160 8.08 -5.48 3.99
C VAL A 160 8.12 -5.18 2.49
N LEU A 161 9.28 -4.84 1.95
CA LEU A 161 9.45 -4.60 0.51
C LEU A 161 9.11 -5.85 -0.33
N ARG A 162 9.50 -7.05 0.15
CA ARG A 162 9.13 -8.32 -0.47
C ARG A 162 7.62 -8.57 -0.40
N GLU A 163 7.02 -8.45 0.78
CA GLU A 163 5.59 -8.68 0.98
C GLU A 163 4.74 -7.74 0.11
N LEU A 164 5.17 -6.47 -0.04
CA LEU A 164 4.57 -5.53 -0.97
C LEU A 164 4.70 -6.02 -2.42
N ALA A 165 5.91 -6.38 -2.86
CA ALA A 165 6.13 -6.87 -4.23
C ALA A 165 5.31 -8.14 -4.53
N ASP A 166 5.21 -9.07 -3.58
CA ASP A 166 4.41 -10.29 -3.71
C ASP A 166 2.91 -9.96 -3.84
N GLY A 167 2.42 -8.98 -3.09
CA GLY A 167 1.04 -8.47 -3.19
C GLY A 167 0.71 -7.84 -4.55
N LEU A 168 1.72 -7.40 -5.31
CA LEU A 168 1.54 -6.84 -6.65
C LEU A 168 1.54 -7.89 -7.76
N ALA A 169 1.82 -9.17 -7.47
CA ALA A 169 1.85 -10.20 -8.49
C ALA A 169 0.49 -10.37 -9.22
N ALA A 170 -0.61 -10.03 -8.54
CA ALA A 170 -1.98 -10.06 -9.07
C ALA A 170 -2.40 -8.77 -9.81
N LEU A 171 -1.51 -7.79 -9.94
CA LEU A 171 -1.81 -6.49 -10.53
C LEU A 171 -1.93 -6.63 -12.06
N PRO A 172 -3.10 -6.36 -12.67
CA PRO A 172 -3.33 -6.63 -14.09
C PRO A 172 -2.46 -5.77 -15.00
N GLU A 173 -2.07 -4.57 -14.58
CA GLU A 173 -1.21 -3.69 -15.34
C GLU A 173 0.20 -4.26 -15.51
N LEU A 174 0.65 -5.16 -14.63
CA LEU A 174 1.93 -5.89 -14.75
C LEU A 174 1.83 -7.09 -15.69
N GLU A 175 0.63 -7.50 -16.11
CA GLU A 175 0.51 -8.49 -17.17
C GLU A 175 0.95 -7.84 -18.48
N LEU A 176 1.93 -8.46 -19.14
CA LEU A 176 2.31 -8.11 -20.51
C LEU A 176 1.03 -8.10 -21.33
N ALA A 177 0.73 -6.95 -21.96
CA ALA A 177 -0.32 -6.90 -22.96
C ALA A 177 0.01 -8.01 -23.97
N ARG A 178 -0.84 -9.05 -24.06
CA ARG A 178 -0.73 -10.03 -25.14
C ARG A 178 -0.61 -9.21 -26.42
N PRO A 179 0.35 -9.51 -27.32
CA PRO A 179 0.33 -8.88 -28.62
C PRO A 179 -1.05 -9.14 -29.20
N VAL A 180 -1.81 -8.07 -29.41
CA VAL A 180 -3.00 -8.14 -30.26
C VAL A 180 -2.42 -8.53 -31.61
N VAL A 181 -2.52 -9.81 -31.96
CA VAL A 181 -2.29 -10.25 -33.33
C VAL A 181 -3.27 -9.43 -34.14
N ALA A 182 -2.77 -8.39 -34.81
CA ALA A 182 -3.53 -7.69 -35.81
C ALA A 182 -3.85 -8.74 -36.87
N THR A 183 -5.02 -9.36 -36.76
CA THR A 183 -5.59 -10.12 -37.86
C THR A 183 -5.77 -9.11 -38.98
N ASN A 184 -4.86 -9.16 -39.93
CA ASN A 184 -4.83 -8.29 -41.08
C ASN A 184 -6.21 -8.41 -41.77
N PRO A 185 -7.01 -7.34 -41.89
CA PRO A 185 -8.33 -7.41 -42.52
C PRO A 185 -8.28 -7.65 -44.05
N GLU A 186 -7.09 -7.85 -44.61
CA GLU A 186 -6.84 -7.95 -46.06
C GLU A 186 -6.89 -9.40 -46.62
N GLU A 187 -7.02 -10.44 -45.79
CA GLU A 187 -7.03 -11.84 -46.28
C GLU A 187 -8.41 -12.36 -46.74
N GLY A 188 -9.44 -11.50 -46.77
CA GLY A 188 -10.81 -11.88 -47.17
C GLY A 188 -11.23 -11.51 -48.59
N LEU A 189 -10.34 -10.93 -49.41
CA LEU A 189 -10.64 -10.51 -50.79
C LEU A 189 -9.55 -11.00 -51.75
N ARG A 190 -9.48 -12.31 -51.97
CA ARG A 190 -8.93 -12.92 -53.17
C ARG A 190 -9.82 -14.04 -53.67
#